data_AF-A0AB34HPV7-F1
#
_entry.id   AF-A0AB34HPV7-F1
#
_cell.length_a   1.000
_cell.length_b   1.000
_cell.length_c   1.000
_cell.angle_alpha   90.00
_cell.angle_beta   90.00
_cell.angle_gamma   90.00
#
_symmetry.space_group_name_H-M   'P 1'
#
loop_
_entity.id
_entity.type
_entity.pdbx_description
1 polymer ?
#
loop_
_entity_poly.entity_id
_entity_poly.type
_entity_poly.pdbx_seq_one_letter_code
_entity_poly.pdbx_strand_id
1 'polypeptide(L)'
;MLDRAGRLYVYITVYSKVVSLPQHRATAQWVEGLRSIIHNFRANNVSPMTCLKKHWMKLAFMTNTNGKIPVRSITRTFASGKTEKVIFQALKELGLPSGKNDEIEPAAFTYEKFYELTQKICPRTDIEDLFKKM
;
A
#
# COMPACT_ATOMS: atom_id res chain seq x y z
N MET A 1 24.72 -16.32 2.97
CA MET A 1 25.22 -17.22 4.03
C MET A 1 24.07 -17.55 4.96
N LEU A 2 23.78 -18.85 5.18
CA LEU A 2 22.78 -19.36 6.13
C LEU A 2 23.44 -19.58 7.50
N ASP A 3 22.70 -19.50 8.60
CA ASP A 3 23.19 -20.00 9.90
C ASP A 3 23.12 -21.54 9.99
N ARG A 4 23.69 -22.12 11.06
CA ARG A 4 23.68 -23.57 11.32
C ARG A 4 22.28 -24.19 11.51
N ALA A 5 21.23 -23.37 11.53
CA ALA A 5 19.83 -23.81 11.58
C ALA A 5 19.11 -23.61 10.23
N GLY A 6 19.83 -23.27 9.16
CA GLY A 6 19.28 -23.15 7.81
C GLY A 6 18.39 -21.93 7.57
N ARG A 7 18.44 -20.91 8.45
CA ARG A 7 17.63 -19.70 8.26
C ARG A 7 18.35 -18.72 7.34
N LEU A 8 17.67 -18.30 6.27
CA LEU A 8 18.08 -17.20 5.41
C LEU A 8 18.22 -15.94 6.25
N TYR A 9 19.43 -15.38 6.34
CA TYR A 9 19.63 -13.99 6.70
C TYR A 9 18.93 -13.15 5.63
N VAL A 10 17.66 -12.85 5.89
CA VAL A 10 16.93 -11.77 5.24
C VAL A 10 17.83 -10.54 5.34
N TYR A 11 18.12 -9.88 4.21
CA TYR A 11 18.72 -8.55 4.20
C TYR A 11 17.98 -7.69 5.25
N ILE A 12 18.59 -7.45 6.42
CA ILE A 12 18.02 -6.53 7.40
C ILE A 12 18.33 -5.14 6.86
N THR A 13 17.48 -4.65 5.97
CA THR A 13 17.51 -3.25 5.55
C THR A 13 17.03 -2.42 6.74
N VAL A 14 17.96 -1.78 7.45
CA VAL A 14 17.64 -0.79 8.48
C VAL A 14 17.16 0.48 7.77
N TYR A 15 15.84 0.60 7.58
CA TYR A 15 15.23 1.73 6.86
C TYR A 15 15.29 3.07 7.62
N SER A 16 15.51 3.05 8.94
CA SER A 16 15.67 4.27 9.76
C SER A 16 16.37 3.94 11.09
N LYS A 17 17.41 4.71 11.45
CA LYS A 17 17.95 4.74 12.82
C LYS A 17 17.18 5.81 13.59
N VAL A 18 16.26 5.41 14.46
CA VAL A 18 15.59 6.34 15.39
C VAL A 18 16.44 6.41 16.65
N VAL A 19 17.11 7.55 16.86
CA VAL A 19 17.81 7.83 18.12
C VAL A 19 16.78 8.41 19.09
N SER A 20 16.56 7.73 20.21
CA SER A 20 15.70 8.21 21.30
C SER A 20 16.48 8.20 22.60
N LEU A 21 16.12 9.08 23.54
CA LEU A 21 16.78 9.15 24.84
C LEU A 21 16.59 7.81 25.61
N PRO A 22 17.66 7.24 26.22
CA PRO A 22 17.66 5.85 26.71
C PRO A 22 16.61 5.50 27.79
N GLN A 23 15.95 6.49 28.38
CA GLN A 23 15.05 6.33 29.53
C GLN A 23 13.65 6.88 29.27
N HIS A 24 13.30 7.16 28.02
CA HIS A 24 11.98 7.69 27.72
C HIS A 24 10.94 6.55 27.71
N ARG A 25 9.91 6.64 28.57
CA ARG A 25 8.78 5.68 28.62
C ARG A 25 8.18 5.40 27.24
N ALA A 26 8.15 6.39 26.35
CA ALA A 26 7.67 6.19 24.99
C ALA A 26 8.55 5.21 24.20
N THR A 27 9.88 5.19 24.39
CA THR A 27 10.77 4.25 23.69
C THR A 27 10.40 2.80 24.01
N ALA A 28 10.14 2.50 25.29
CA ALA A 28 9.69 1.16 25.69
C ALA A 28 8.32 0.81 25.08
N GLN A 29 7.38 1.75 25.07
CA GLN A 29 6.05 1.56 24.46
C GLN A 29 6.15 1.32 22.94
N TRP A 30 7.02 2.05 22.23
CA TRP A 30 7.26 1.86 20.81
C TRP A 30 7.87 0.50 20.50
N VAL A 31 8.87 0.07 21.28
CA VAL A 31 9.50 -1.23 21.11
C VAL A 31 8.49 -2.36 21.33
N GLU A 32 7.69 -2.28 22.38
CA GLU A 32 6.67 -3.30 22.68
C GLU A 32 5.58 -3.34 21.59
N GLY A 33 5.08 -2.18 21.19
CA GLY A 33 4.10 -2.04 20.11
C GLY A 33 4.62 -2.65 18.79
N LEU A 34 5.82 -2.30 18.37
CA LEU A 34 6.43 -2.85 17.14
C LEU A 34 6.65 -4.36 17.23
N ARG A 35 7.11 -4.88 18.37
CA ARG A 35 7.29 -6.33 18.58
C ARG A 35 5.97 -7.07 18.44
N SER A 36 4.90 -6.58 19.05
CA SER A 36 3.57 -7.21 18.94
C SER A 36 3.07 -7.32 17.50
N ILE A 37 3.40 -6.35 16.64
CA ILE A 37 3.03 -6.33 15.23
C ILE A 37 3.91 -7.30 14.43
N ILE A 38 5.23 -7.24 14.62
CA ILE A 38 6.21 -8.05 13.86
C ILE A 38 6.06 -9.55 14.18
N HIS A 39 5.79 -9.89 15.44
CA HIS A 39 5.62 -11.29 15.86
C HIS A 39 4.21 -11.85 15.60
N ASN A 40 3.29 -11.04 15.06
CA ASN A 40 1.96 -11.51 14.68
C ASN A 40 2.01 -12.31 13.37
N PHE A 41 2.27 -13.61 13.47
CA PHE A 41 2.34 -14.51 12.31
C PHE A 41 1.04 -14.57 11.48
N ARG A 42 -0.12 -14.25 12.09
CA ARG A 42 -1.41 -14.17 11.37
C ARG A 42 -1.47 -12.97 10.42
N ALA A 43 -0.63 -11.95 10.61
CA ALA A 43 -0.55 -10.80 9.72
C ALA A 43 -0.10 -11.16 8.30
N ASN A 44 0.52 -12.34 8.12
CA ASN A 44 0.94 -12.88 6.84
C ASN A 44 -0.15 -13.70 6.12
N ASN A 45 -1.25 -14.07 6.80
CA ASN A 45 -2.33 -14.91 6.27
C ASN A 45 -3.66 -14.15 6.21
N VAL A 46 -3.60 -12.87 5.84
CA VAL A 46 -4.80 -12.02 5.72
C VAL A 46 -5.47 -12.21 4.37
N SER A 47 -6.79 -11.98 4.31
CA SER A 47 -7.55 -12.12 3.07
C SER A 47 -7.06 -11.16 1.97
N PRO A 48 -7.26 -11.50 0.67
CA PRO A 48 -6.93 -10.59 -0.44
C PRO A 48 -7.57 -9.20 -0.28
N MET A 49 -8.79 -9.13 0.25
CA MET A 49 -9.48 -7.87 0.54
C MET A 49 -8.72 -7.03 1.58
N THR A 50 -8.17 -7.68 2.62
CA THR A 50 -7.35 -7.01 3.64
C THR A 50 -6.03 -6.53 3.05
N CYS A 51 -5.39 -7.32 2.17
CA CYS A 51 -4.20 -6.90 1.43
C CYS A 51 -4.47 -5.65 0.57
N LEU A 52 -5.62 -5.61 -0.09
CA LEU A 52 -6.05 -4.48 -0.90
C LEU A 52 -6.27 -3.22 -0.05
N LYS A 53 -6.94 -3.37 1.10
CA LYS A 53 -7.15 -2.28 2.06
C LYS A 53 -5.83 -1.76 2.66
N LYS A 54 -4.86 -2.64 2.92
CA LYS A 54 -3.49 -2.23 3.34
C LYS A 54 -2.80 -1.39 2.27
N HIS A 55 -2.93 -1.75 0.98
CA HIS A 55 -2.36 -0.98 -0.12
C HIS A 55 -3.00 0.40 -0.25
N TRP A 56 -4.33 0.47 -0.14
CA TRP A 56 -5.06 1.74 -0.09
C TRP A 56 -4.55 2.62 1.06
N MET A 57 -4.51 2.10 2.28
CA MET A 57 -4.02 2.85 3.44
C MET A 57 -2.61 3.37 3.20
N LYS A 58 -1.69 2.53 2.74
CA LYS A 58 -0.33 2.96 2.42
C LYS A 58 -0.31 4.15 1.45
N LEU A 59 -1.08 4.08 0.36
CA LEU A 59 -1.17 5.19 -0.60
C LEU A 59 -1.80 6.45 0.00
N ALA A 60 -2.86 6.30 0.79
CA ALA A 60 -3.55 7.41 1.44
C ALA A 60 -2.65 8.16 2.43
N PHE A 61 -1.68 7.46 3.06
CA PHE A 61 -0.69 8.06 3.96
C PHE A 61 0.60 8.53 3.25
N MET A 62 0.76 8.27 1.95
CA MET A 62 1.92 8.72 1.18
C MET A 62 1.72 10.16 0.66
N THR A 63 1.54 11.09 1.59
CA THR A 63 1.32 12.51 1.29
C THR A 63 2.63 13.27 1.10
N ASN A 64 2.57 14.37 0.35
CA ASN A 64 3.67 15.34 0.21
C ASN A 64 3.74 16.30 1.42
N THR A 65 4.58 17.32 1.32
CA THR A 65 4.72 18.40 2.32
C THR A 65 3.44 19.21 2.51
N ASN A 66 2.53 19.21 1.54
CA ASN A 66 1.24 19.90 1.59
C ASN A 66 0.13 19.01 2.20
N GLY A 67 0.44 17.79 2.64
CA GLY A 67 -0.54 16.85 3.17
C GLY A 67 -1.45 16.20 2.13
N LYS A 68 -1.14 16.34 0.83
CA LYS A 68 -1.92 15.78 -0.28
C LYS A 68 -1.24 14.56 -0.89
N ILE A 69 -2.01 13.68 -1.52
CA ILE A 69 -1.51 12.46 -2.14
C ILE A 69 -1.08 12.78 -3.58
N PRO A 70 0.21 12.67 -3.95
CA PRO A 70 0.65 12.93 -5.32
C PRO A 70 0.12 11.85 -6.28
N VAL A 71 -0.43 12.25 -7.43
CA VAL A 71 -0.90 11.29 -8.46
C VAL A 71 0.25 10.36 -8.90
N ARG A 72 1.49 10.87 -8.95
CA ARG A 72 2.68 10.06 -9.26
C ARG A 72 2.89 8.88 -8.30
N SER A 73 2.48 9.00 -7.04
CA SER A 73 2.56 7.88 -6.08
C SER A 73 1.61 6.75 -6.47
N ILE A 74 0.43 7.09 -6.99
CA ILE A 74 -0.59 6.14 -7.46
C ILE A 74 -0.12 5.48 -8.76
N THR A 75 0.37 6.28 -9.73
CA THR A 75 0.84 5.73 -11.02
C THR A 75 1.98 4.74 -10.81
N ARG A 76 2.93 5.03 -9.92
CA ARG A 76 4.03 4.12 -9.57
C ARG A 76 3.54 2.79 -8.99
N THR A 77 2.46 2.79 -8.20
CA THR A 77 1.91 1.55 -7.62
C THR A 77 1.31 0.63 -8.69
N PHE A 78 0.72 1.18 -9.75
CA PHE A 78 0.10 0.38 -10.82
C PHE A 78 0.98 0.22 -12.09
N ALA A 79 2.17 0.80 -12.10
CA ALA A 79 3.09 0.80 -13.24
C ALA A 79 3.58 -0.60 -13.65
N SER A 80 3.50 -1.60 -12.76
CA SER A 80 3.96 -2.97 -13.05
C SER A 80 3.11 -3.73 -14.07
N GLY A 81 1.92 -3.23 -14.43
CA GLY A 81 1.01 -3.95 -15.33
C GLY A 81 0.24 -3.09 -16.32
N LYS A 82 0.28 -1.76 -16.21
CA LYS A 82 -0.45 -0.84 -17.10
C LYS A 82 0.38 0.42 -17.36
N THR A 83 0.15 1.04 -18.51
CA THR A 83 0.79 2.31 -18.87
C THR A 83 0.23 3.46 -18.03
N GLU A 84 1.04 4.50 -17.78
CA GLU A 84 0.58 5.68 -17.02
C GLU A 84 -0.66 6.33 -17.64
N LYS A 85 -0.80 6.30 -18.97
CA LYS A 85 -1.97 6.82 -19.68
C LYS A 85 -3.28 6.14 -19.23
N VAL A 86 -3.28 4.81 -19.07
CA VAL A 86 -4.46 4.07 -18.61
C VAL A 86 -4.82 4.44 -17.18
N ILE A 87 -3.80 4.64 -16.33
CA ILE A 87 -4.01 5.01 -14.93
C ILE A 87 -4.61 6.42 -14.83
N PHE A 88 -4.08 7.39 -15.60
CA PHE A 88 -4.64 8.74 -15.64
C PHE A 88 -6.08 8.75 -16.15
N GLN A 89 -6.38 7.95 -17.18
CA GLN A 89 -7.74 7.84 -17.70
C GLN A 89 -8.69 7.24 -16.65
N ALA A 90 -8.29 6.20 -15.94
CA ALA A 90 -9.10 5.61 -14.88
C ALA A 90 -9.34 6.59 -13.72
N LEU A 91 -8.33 7.38 -13.32
CA LEU A 91 -8.49 8.45 -12.33
C LEU A 91 -9.49 9.52 -12.78
N LYS A 92 -9.37 9.95 -14.05
CA LYS A 92 -10.28 10.94 -14.65
C LYS A 92 -11.74 10.47 -14.62
N GLU A 93 -11.99 9.21 -14.97
CA GLU A 93 -13.34 8.63 -14.95
C GLU A 93 -13.92 8.49 -13.55
N LEU A 94 -13.08 8.39 -12.53
CA LEU A 94 -13.51 8.35 -11.13
C LEU A 94 -13.73 9.74 -10.53
N GLY A 95 -13.49 10.80 -11.32
CA GLY A 95 -13.57 12.19 -10.88
C GLY A 95 -12.40 12.61 -10.00
N LEU A 96 -11.27 11.89 -10.07
CA LEU A 96 -10.07 12.19 -9.31
C LEU A 96 -9.08 13.01 -10.16
N PRO A 97 -8.22 13.84 -9.53
CA PRO A 97 -7.13 14.51 -10.22
C PRO A 97 -6.26 13.52 -11.00
N SER A 98 -6.00 13.82 -12.27
CA SER A 98 -5.39 12.90 -13.24
C SER A 98 -4.18 13.47 -13.96
N GLY A 99 -3.76 14.70 -13.64
CA GLY A 99 -2.53 15.29 -14.15
C GLY A 99 -1.30 14.64 -13.51
N LYS A 100 -0.19 14.63 -14.25
CA LYS A 100 1.08 14.02 -13.82
C LYS A 100 1.62 14.61 -12.51
N ASN A 101 1.38 15.91 -12.29
CA ASN A 101 1.82 16.66 -11.12
C ASN A 101 0.65 17.04 -10.20
N ASP A 102 -0.55 16.48 -10.44
CA ASP A 102 -1.71 16.79 -9.62
C ASP A 102 -1.60 16.10 -8.26
N GLU A 103 -2.39 16.62 -7.33
CA GLU A 103 -2.45 16.17 -5.95
C GLU A 103 -3.89 15.89 -5.57
N ILE A 104 -4.13 14.81 -4.83
CA ILE A 104 -5.45 14.36 -4.40
C ILE A 104 -5.61 14.64 -2.91
N GLU A 105 -6.74 15.23 -2.52
CA GLU A 105 -7.10 15.38 -1.12
C GLU A 105 -7.31 14.01 -0.47
N PRO A 106 -6.73 13.72 0.71
CA PRO A 106 -6.91 12.43 1.39
C PRO A 106 -8.38 12.06 1.60
N ALA A 107 -9.24 13.04 1.87
CA ALA A 107 -10.68 12.85 2.04
C ALA A 107 -11.39 12.42 0.74
N ALA A 108 -10.86 12.81 -0.43
CA ALA A 108 -11.40 12.41 -1.73
C ALA A 108 -10.94 11.01 -2.15
N PHE A 109 -9.83 10.51 -1.58
CA PHE A 109 -9.25 9.20 -1.91
C PHE A 109 -9.75 8.10 -0.96
N THR A 110 -11.05 7.85 -0.96
CA THR A 110 -11.67 6.82 -0.11
C THR A 110 -11.33 5.40 -0.56
N TYR A 111 -11.63 4.42 0.29
CA TYR A 111 -11.39 3.02 -0.05
C TYR A 111 -12.24 2.56 -1.24
N GLU A 112 -13.47 3.05 -1.34
CA GLU A 112 -14.41 2.74 -2.42
C GLU A 112 -13.84 3.25 -3.76
N LYS A 113 -13.34 4.49 -3.79
CA LYS A 113 -12.67 5.06 -4.98
C LYS A 113 -11.43 4.27 -5.37
N PHE A 114 -10.62 3.85 -4.40
CA PHE A 114 -9.48 2.99 -4.66
C PHE A 114 -9.88 1.60 -5.17
N TYR A 115 -10.93 1.01 -4.60
CA TYR A 115 -11.44 -0.29 -5.03
C TYR A 115 -11.91 -0.23 -6.48
N GLU A 116 -12.74 0.75 -6.84
CA GLU A 116 -13.17 0.98 -8.22
C GLU A 116 -11.98 1.19 -9.17
N LEU A 117 -10.97 1.97 -8.75
CA LEU A 117 -9.73 2.16 -9.51
C LEU A 117 -9.03 0.84 -9.79
N THR A 118 -8.95 -0.06 -8.80
CA THR A 118 -8.29 -1.37 -8.96
C THR A 118 -9.05 -2.27 -9.93
N GLN A 119 -10.38 -2.24 -9.91
CA GLN A 119 -11.22 -2.99 -10.85
C GLN A 119 -11.05 -2.49 -12.29
N LYS A 120 -10.96 -1.16 -12.48
CA LYS A 120 -10.73 -0.55 -13.80
C LYS A 120 -9.34 -0.84 -14.36
N ILE A 121 -8.30 -0.73 -13.53
CA ILE A 121 -6.91 -0.93 -13.97
C ILE A 121 -6.62 -2.41 -14.22
N CYS A 122 -7.11 -3.28 -13.33
CA CYS A 122 -6.88 -4.72 -13.34
C CYS A 122 -8.20 -5.50 -13.38
N PRO A 123 -8.96 -5.45 -14.49
CA PRO A 123 -10.22 -6.18 -14.61
C PRO A 123 -9.97 -7.68 -14.48
N ARG A 124 -10.76 -8.34 -13.63
CA ARG A 124 -10.70 -9.78 -13.37
C ARG A 124 -11.71 -10.52 -14.24
N THR A 125 -11.46 -10.54 -15.54
CA THR A 125 -12.33 -11.20 -16.54
C THR A 125 -12.46 -12.71 -16.32
N ASP A 126 -11.49 -13.31 -15.64
CA ASP A 126 -11.51 -14.71 -15.21
C ASP A 126 -12.70 -15.03 -14.28
N ILE A 127 -13.15 -14.06 -13.48
CA ILE A 127 -14.29 -14.23 -12.59
C ILE A 127 -15.60 -14.27 -13.40
N GLU A 128 -15.76 -13.37 -14.37
CA GLU A 128 -16.94 -13.35 -15.24
C GLU A 128 -17.08 -14.65 -16.05
N ASP A 129 -15.96 -15.18 -16.55
CA ASP A 129 -15.94 -16.44 -17.27
C ASP A 129 -16.20 -17.65 -16.36
N LEU A 130 -15.87 -17.55 -15.07
CA LEU A 130 -16.23 -18.56 -14.07
C LEU A 130 -17.74 -18.58 -13.83
N PHE A 131 -18.37 -17.40 -13.70
CA PHE A 131 -19.83 -17.30 -13.52
C PHE A 131 -20.62 -17.77 -14.74
N LYS A 132 -20.08 -17.64 -15.96
CA LYS A 132 -20.71 -18.19 -17.18
C LYS A 132 -20.61 -19.71 -17.30
N LYS A 133 -19.71 -20.34 -16.53
CA LYS A 133 -19.46 -21.80 -16.53
C LYS A 133 -20.17 -22.53 -15.39
N MET A 134 -20.81 -21.80 -14.46
CA MET A 134 -21.72 -22.34 -13.46
C MET A 134 -23.15 -22.31 -13.97
#